data_AF-K5WSB5-F1
#
_entry.id   AF-K5WSB5-F1
#
_cell.length_a   1.000
_cell.length_b   1.000
_cell.length_c   1.000
_cell.angle_alpha   90.00
_cell.angle_beta   90.00
_cell.angle_gamma   90.00
#
_symmetry.space_group_name_H-M   'P 1'
#
loop_
_entity.id
_entity.type
_entity.pdbx_description
1 polymer ?
#
loop_
_entity_poly.entity_id
_entity_poly.type
_entity_poly.pdbx_seq_one_letter_code
_entity_poly.pdbx_strand_id
1 'polypeptide(L)'
;RVLTYINRRLDVFKPQLRSDIIKHRDASLVTLHFPQPRRGIPHEFNILNVYNDGETHAVVHELRRISETLPRISLCAGDFNIQDRTWDEGAVNQIRPSSPFMRLQELFTDLEIQYVHPVNRGTPTRIPDDANSRASVIDLVVASAALINQEGFHYKIKVDDRERWGSDHRPLQIEVPISGSEPEMRCKRKIEAWSEEEDDYVAQICGDLGRMTDNVSNSAEELETTMGRVSTAFERAWEAYSEERKPSRHGKKWWNEDCKKAYQEMGENGGPRNREMRNKMRKTLRAARRQYFEKQIHNMASDRKRPWDLMPWTRERKMPAVEAILDSEGNSCNTEDKLFETLHNTYNAADNREV
;
A
#
# COMPACT_ATOMS: atom_id res chain seq x y z
N ARG A 1 2.35 14.48 -14.46
CA ARG A 1 3.14 13.46 -13.71
C ARG A 1 2.34 13.17 -12.46
N VAL A 2 2.31 11.93 -11.96
CA VAL A 2 1.59 11.61 -10.72
C VAL A 2 2.46 10.83 -9.74
N LEU A 3 2.21 11.05 -8.45
CA LEU A 3 2.82 10.30 -7.37
C LEU A 3 1.73 9.97 -6.35
N THR A 4 1.70 8.72 -5.92
CA THR A 4 0.77 8.25 -4.89
C THR A 4 1.56 7.75 -3.68
N TYR A 5 1.33 8.38 -2.54
CA TYR A 5 1.88 7.95 -1.26
C TYR A 5 0.83 7.19 -0.47
N ILE A 6 1.20 6.02 0.04
CA ILE A 6 0.33 5.18 0.86
C ILE A 6 0.95 5.06 2.24
N ASN A 7 0.17 5.40 3.26
CA ASN A 7 0.61 5.28 4.64
C ASN A 7 0.73 3.79 5.02
N ARG A 8 1.83 3.39 5.65
CA ARG A 8 2.07 2.00 6.12
C ARG A 8 0.99 1.44 7.04
N ARG A 9 0.18 2.30 7.67
CA ARG A 9 -1.01 1.84 8.42
C ARG A 9 -2.01 1.08 7.55
N LEU A 10 -2.00 1.33 6.24
CA LEU A 10 -2.83 0.65 5.24
C LEU A 10 -2.20 -0.65 4.71
N ASP A 11 -1.01 -1.06 5.18
CA ASP A 11 -0.35 -2.32 4.77
C ASP A 11 -1.25 -3.56 4.96
N VAL A 12 -2.20 -3.49 5.90
CA VAL A 12 -3.19 -4.56 6.15
C VAL A 12 -4.06 -4.83 4.93
N PHE A 13 -4.27 -3.81 4.09
CA PHE A 13 -5.05 -3.90 2.85
C PHE A 13 -4.17 -4.23 1.63
N LYS A 14 -2.92 -4.65 1.83
CA LYS A 14 -1.99 -5.04 0.76
C LYS A 14 -2.05 -4.08 -0.44
N PRO A 15 -1.75 -2.79 -0.24
CA PRO A 15 -1.81 -1.81 -1.32
C PRO A 15 -0.87 -2.23 -2.45
N GLN A 16 -1.38 -2.25 -3.67
CA GLN A 16 -0.62 -2.61 -4.87
C GLN A 16 -0.73 -1.50 -5.90
N LEU A 17 0.41 -1.09 -6.45
CA LEU A 17 0.46 -0.19 -7.60
C LEU A 17 0.28 -1.04 -8.86
N ARG A 18 -0.79 -0.82 -9.62
CA ARG A 18 -1.16 -1.61 -10.80
C ARG A 18 -0.45 -1.11 -12.07
N SER A 19 0.87 -1.15 -12.04
CA SER A 19 1.72 -0.78 -13.19
C SER A 19 1.62 -1.79 -14.34
N ASP A 20 1.09 -2.98 -14.06
CA ASP A 20 0.70 -4.02 -15.02
C ASP A 20 -0.47 -3.60 -15.91
N ILE A 21 -1.36 -2.73 -15.44
CA ILE A 21 -2.51 -2.24 -16.22
C ILE A 21 -2.23 -0.85 -16.80
N ILE A 22 -1.75 0.09 -15.97
CA ILE A 22 -1.52 1.47 -16.39
C ILE A 22 -0.04 1.81 -16.25
N LYS A 23 0.63 1.96 -17.39
CA LYS A 23 2.01 2.44 -17.49
C LYS A 23 2.05 3.83 -18.13
N HIS A 24 1.47 4.82 -17.46
CA HIS A 24 1.43 6.20 -17.93
C HIS A 24 2.07 7.15 -16.91
N ARG A 25 2.88 8.12 -17.37
CA ARG A 25 3.57 9.06 -16.45
C ARG A 25 2.61 9.97 -15.68
N ASP A 26 1.41 10.16 -16.23
CA ASP A 26 0.39 11.08 -15.72
C ASP A 26 -0.85 10.37 -15.14
N ALA A 27 -0.83 9.04 -15.02
CA ALA A 27 -1.87 8.31 -14.28
C ALA A 27 -1.26 7.17 -13.47
N SER A 28 -1.83 6.89 -12.29
CA SER A 28 -1.44 5.76 -11.47
C SER A 28 -2.67 5.11 -10.84
N LEU A 29 -2.77 3.79 -10.98
CA LEU A 29 -3.81 2.98 -10.39
C LEU A 29 -3.28 2.25 -9.16
N VAL A 30 -3.97 2.38 -8.04
CA VAL A 30 -3.66 1.67 -6.81
C VAL A 30 -4.86 0.82 -6.40
N THR A 31 -4.63 -0.46 -6.15
CA THR A 31 -5.63 -1.38 -5.62
C THR A 31 -5.39 -1.63 -4.14
N LEU A 32 -6.43 -1.48 -3.33
CA LEU A 32 -6.48 -1.95 -1.94
C LEU A 32 -7.28 -3.26 -1.89
N HIS A 33 -6.73 -4.28 -1.27
CA HIS A 33 -7.33 -5.61 -1.13
C HIS A 33 -7.89 -5.82 0.27
N PHE A 34 -9.20 -6.00 0.38
CA PHE A 34 -9.87 -6.31 1.63
C PHE A 34 -10.03 -7.82 1.81
N PRO A 35 -9.54 -8.40 2.93
CA PRO A 35 -9.78 -9.80 3.24
C PRO A 35 -11.27 -10.00 3.56
N GLN A 36 -12.01 -10.74 2.73
CA GLN A 36 -13.38 -11.13 3.05
C GLN A 36 -13.39 -12.24 4.12
N PRO A 37 -14.36 -12.23 5.05
CA PRO A 37 -14.48 -13.29 6.06
C PRO A 37 -14.98 -14.65 5.54
N ARG A 38 -15.58 -14.76 4.34
CA ARG A 38 -16.38 -15.97 3.99
C ARG A 38 -16.36 -16.50 2.54
N ARG A 39 -15.72 -15.87 1.55
CA ARG A 39 -15.87 -16.32 0.13
C ARG A 39 -14.61 -16.28 -0.76
N GLY A 40 -13.41 -16.17 -0.20
CA GLY A 40 -12.16 -16.38 -0.96
C GLY A 40 -11.79 -15.30 -1.99
N ILE A 41 -12.72 -14.46 -2.46
CA ILE A 41 -12.44 -13.33 -3.35
C ILE A 41 -12.25 -12.05 -2.51
N PRO A 42 -11.07 -11.39 -2.53
CA PRO A 42 -10.87 -10.12 -1.87
C PRO A 42 -11.81 -9.06 -2.46
N HIS A 43 -12.41 -8.22 -1.62
CA HIS A 43 -13.05 -7.01 -2.14
C HIS A 43 -11.94 -6.03 -2.52
N GLU A 44 -11.90 -5.61 -3.77
CA GLU A 44 -10.90 -4.66 -4.28
C GLU A 44 -11.46 -3.24 -4.27
N PHE A 45 -10.61 -2.29 -3.88
CA PHE A 45 -10.91 -0.87 -3.97
C PHE A 45 -9.84 -0.18 -4.78
N ASN A 46 -10.25 0.26 -5.96
CA ASN A 46 -9.37 0.77 -6.99
C ASN A 46 -9.40 2.30 -6.98
N ILE A 47 -8.22 2.89 -6.76
CA ILE A 47 -7.98 4.33 -6.69
C ILE A 47 -7.18 4.75 -7.91
N LEU A 48 -7.78 5.58 -8.76
CA LEU A 48 -7.13 6.15 -9.93
C LEU A 48 -6.71 7.59 -9.63
N ASN A 49 -5.42 7.87 -9.72
CA ASN A 49 -4.87 9.23 -9.61
C ASN A 49 -4.49 9.73 -11.01
N VAL A 50 -5.00 10.89 -11.41
CA VAL A 50 -4.85 11.42 -12.77
C VAL A 50 -4.29 12.83 -12.74
N TYR A 51 -3.31 13.09 -13.60
CA TYR A 51 -2.88 14.43 -13.98
C TYR A 51 -3.15 14.59 -15.47
N ASN A 52 -4.19 15.32 -15.84
CA ASN A 52 -4.46 15.63 -17.23
C ASN A 52 -3.77 16.93 -17.57
N ASP A 53 -2.83 16.90 -18.50
CA ASP A 53 -2.18 18.11 -18.98
C ASP A 53 -3.21 18.96 -19.77
N GLY A 54 -3.13 20.28 -19.62
CA GLY A 54 -4.11 21.20 -20.22
C GLY A 54 -4.00 21.37 -21.75
N GLU A 55 -2.97 20.81 -22.38
CA GLU A 55 -2.67 21.03 -23.81
C GLU A 55 -3.06 19.83 -24.68
N THR A 56 -2.58 18.65 -24.34
CA THR A 56 -2.72 17.42 -25.13
C THR A 56 -3.79 16.49 -24.59
N HIS A 57 -4.09 16.58 -23.30
CA HIS A 57 -5.00 15.69 -22.59
C HIS A 57 -4.69 14.20 -22.79
N ALA A 58 -3.41 13.86 -22.98
CA ALA A 58 -2.99 12.53 -23.45
C ALA A 58 -3.45 11.41 -22.51
N VAL A 59 -3.49 11.67 -21.21
CA VAL A 59 -3.91 10.67 -20.22
C VAL A 59 -5.39 10.31 -20.36
N VAL A 60 -6.27 11.27 -20.66
CA VAL A 60 -7.71 10.99 -20.82
C VAL A 60 -7.95 10.16 -22.08
N HIS A 61 -7.19 10.43 -23.14
CA HIS A 61 -7.20 9.62 -24.36
C HIS A 61 -6.75 8.19 -24.09
N GLU A 62 -5.65 8.01 -23.36
CA GLU A 62 -5.11 6.69 -23.06
C GLU A 62 -6.03 5.89 -22.14
N LEU A 63 -6.55 6.52 -21.07
CA LEU A 63 -7.50 5.88 -20.14
C LEU A 63 -8.78 5.41 -20.85
N ARG A 64 -9.26 6.18 -21.83
CA ARG A 64 -10.41 5.78 -22.64
C ARG A 64 -10.08 4.62 -23.57
N ARG A 65 -8.88 4.60 -24.16
CA ARG A 65 -8.43 3.50 -25.03
C ARG A 65 -8.39 2.17 -24.29
N ILE A 66 -8.07 2.20 -23.00
CA ILE A 66 -7.93 1.01 -22.16
C ILE A 66 -9.12 0.78 -21.21
N SER A 67 -10.22 1.54 -21.35
CA SER A 67 -11.33 1.55 -20.39
C SER A 67 -11.94 0.15 -20.17
N GLU A 68 -12.05 -0.64 -21.23
CA GLU A 68 -12.55 -2.03 -21.18
C GLU A 68 -11.65 -2.99 -20.40
N THR A 69 -10.36 -2.66 -20.27
CA THR A 69 -9.37 -3.47 -19.54
C THR A 69 -9.15 -3.00 -18.11
N LEU A 70 -9.65 -1.80 -17.76
CA LEU A 70 -9.51 -1.26 -16.42
C LEU A 70 -10.40 -2.02 -15.44
N PRO A 71 -9.90 -2.31 -14.22
CA PRO A 71 -10.74 -2.82 -13.17
C PRO A 71 -11.76 -1.74 -12.77
N ARG A 72 -12.86 -2.15 -12.15
CA ARG A 72 -13.89 -1.21 -11.68
C ARG A 72 -13.29 -0.17 -10.75
N ILE A 73 -13.33 1.09 -11.17
CA ILE A 73 -12.75 2.21 -10.43
C ILE A 73 -13.70 2.63 -9.31
N SER A 74 -13.21 2.59 -8.07
CA SER A 74 -14.00 3.00 -6.90
C SER A 74 -13.94 4.51 -6.70
N LEU A 75 -12.73 5.07 -6.85
CA LEU A 75 -12.42 6.48 -6.65
C LEU A 75 -11.39 6.94 -7.69
N CYS A 76 -11.66 8.06 -8.35
CA CYS A 76 -10.74 8.75 -9.23
C CYS A 76 -10.58 10.19 -8.75
N ALA A 77 -9.34 10.67 -8.62
CA ALA A 77 -9.07 12.05 -8.21
C ALA A 77 -7.79 12.58 -8.84
N GLY A 78 -7.70 13.90 -8.98
CA GLY A 78 -6.49 14.58 -9.40
C GLY A 78 -6.76 15.87 -10.16
N ASP A 79 -5.73 16.41 -10.81
CA ASP A 79 -5.79 17.65 -11.58
C ASP A 79 -6.17 17.33 -13.03
N PHE A 80 -7.33 17.81 -13.46
CA PHE A 80 -7.83 17.56 -14.81
C PHE A 80 -7.52 18.71 -15.78
N ASN A 81 -7.05 19.87 -15.31
CA ASN A 81 -6.86 21.08 -16.12
C ASN A 81 -8.02 21.42 -17.08
N ILE A 82 -9.26 21.07 -16.72
CA ILE A 82 -10.47 21.36 -17.50
C ILE A 82 -11.38 22.27 -16.68
N GLN A 83 -11.72 23.43 -17.25
CA GLN A 83 -12.67 24.37 -16.66
C GLN A 83 -14.04 24.21 -17.34
N ASP A 84 -15.07 23.94 -16.55
CA ASP A 84 -16.44 23.86 -17.02
C ASP A 84 -17.42 24.31 -15.92
N ARG A 85 -18.58 24.86 -16.32
CA ARG A 85 -19.61 25.33 -15.38
C ARG A 85 -20.22 24.24 -14.51
N THR A 86 -20.05 22.97 -14.90
CA THR A 86 -20.46 21.81 -14.10
C THR A 86 -19.84 21.83 -12.70
N TRP A 87 -18.61 22.30 -12.56
CA TRP A 87 -17.89 22.37 -11.27
C TRP A 87 -17.31 23.74 -10.94
N ASP A 88 -17.26 24.66 -11.89
CA ASP A 88 -16.78 26.03 -11.72
C ASP A 88 -17.77 27.04 -12.31
N GLU A 89 -18.67 27.58 -11.49
CA GLU A 89 -19.72 28.52 -11.94
C GLU A 89 -19.16 29.74 -12.71
N GLY A 90 -17.92 30.15 -12.41
CA GLY A 90 -17.24 31.26 -13.07
C GLY A 90 -16.58 30.90 -14.41
N ALA A 91 -16.63 29.63 -14.82
CA ALA A 91 -16.04 29.19 -16.08
C ALA A 91 -16.85 29.67 -17.30
N VAL A 92 -16.14 29.94 -18.39
CA VAL A 92 -16.74 30.17 -19.70
C VAL A 92 -17.13 28.81 -20.27
N ASN A 93 -18.40 28.61 -20.61
CA ASN A 93 -18.87 27.37 -21.23
C ASN A 93 -18.08 27.08 -22.52
N GLN A 94 -17.34 25.98 -22.53
CA GLN A 94 -16.60 25.50 -23.70
C GLN A 94 -17.35 24.40 -24.45
N ILE A 95 -18.69 24.40 -24.38
CA ILE A 95 -19.53 23.36 -25.02
C ILE A 95 -19.42 23.51 -26.54
N ARG A 96 -18.47 22.78 -27.12
CA ARG A 96 -18.30 22.53 -28.55
C ARG A 96 -18.21 21.01 -28.74
N PRO A 97 -18.70 20.46 -29.86
CA PRO A 97 -18.43 19.08 -30.21
C PRO A 97 -16.92 18.83 -30.18
N SER A 98 -16.47 17.77 -29.51
CA SER A 98 -15.05 17.42 -29.27
C SER A 98 -14.30 18.23 -28.20
N SER A 99 -15.00 18.99 -27.34
CA SER A 99 -14.35 19.67 -26.21
C SER A 99 -13.70 18.68 -25.22
N PRO A 100 -12.62 19.09 -24.52
CA PRO A 100 -12.01 18.27 -23.47
C PRO A 100 -12.99 17.81 -22.40
N PHE A 101 -13.97 18.66 -22.07
CA PHE A 101 -15.06 18.34 -21.16
C PHE A 101 -15.90 17.14 -21.63
N MET A 102 -16.35 17.12 -22.89
CA MET A 102 -17.15 16.02 -23.43
C MET A 102 -16.39 14.70 -23.37
N ARG A 103 -15.10 14.70 -23.72
CA ARG A 103 -14.26 13.50 -23.66
C ARG A 103 -14.08 12.99 -22.24
N LEU A 104 -13.97 13.90 -21.27
CA LEU A 104 -13.87 13.55 -19.86
C LEU A 104 -15.19 12.96 -19.34
N GLN A 105 -16.34 13.50 -19.73
CA GLN A 105 -17.65 12.94 -19.37
C GLN A 105 -17.87 11.54 -19.98
N GLU A 106 -17.45 11.34 -21.23
CA GLU A 106 -17.48 10.02 -21.87
C GLU A 106 -16.61 9.03 -21.09
N LEU A 107 -15.38 9.41 -20.70
CA LEU A 107 -14.52 8.57 -19.87
C LEU A 107 -15.18 8.22 -18.52
N PHE A 108 -15.81 9.18 -17.84
CA PHE A 108 -16.51 8.91 -16.58
C PHE A 108 -17.66 7.92 -16.76
N THR A 109 -18.36 8.03 -17.89
CA THR A 109 -19.44 7.10 -18.26
C THR A 109 -18.88 5.70 -18.52
N ASP A 110 -17.81 5.59 -19.31
CA ASP A 110 -17.14 4.31 -19.63
C ASP A 110 -16.61 3.61 -18.37
N LEU A 111 -16.16 4.39 -17.37
CA LEU A 111 -15.68 3.88 -16.09
C LEU A 111 -16.79 3.68 -15.04
N GLU A 112 -18.05 3.97 -15.36
CA GLU A 112 -19.20 3.90 -14.45
C GLU A 112 -19.04 4.74 -13.16
N ILE A 113 -18.35 5.88 -13.26
CA ILE A 113 -18.09 6.81 -12.14
C ILE A 113 -18.72 8.18 -12.40
N GLN A 114 -18.99 8.93 -11.33
CA GLN A 114 -19.69 10.21 -11.38
C GLN A 114 -18.94 11.27 -10.59
N TYR A 115 -18.99 12.51 -11.09
CA TYR A 115 -18.39 13.65 -10.41
C TYR A 115 -19.02 13.86 -9.03
N VAL A 116 -18.17 14.11 -8.03
CA VAL A 116 -18.59 14.35 -6.64
C VAL A 116 -18.41 15.81 -6.30
N HIS A 117 -19.51 16.49 -5.96
CA HIS A 117 -19.44 17.85 -5.44
C HIS A 117 -18.82 17.85 -4.02
N PRO A 118 -17.90 18.78 -3.73
CA PRO A 118 -17.41 18.94 -2.36
C PRO A 118 -18.50 19.48 -1.44
N VAL A 119 -18.39 19.19 -0.14
CA VAL A 119 -19.29 19.72 0.90
C VAL A 119 -19.27 21.25 0.90
N ASN A 120 -18.11 21.86 0.73
CA ASN A 120 -17.93 23.31 0.62
C ASN A 120 -17.91 23.78 -0.85
N ARG A 121 -19.08 23.71 -1.51
CA ARG A 121 -19.27 24.19 -2.89
C ARG A 121 -18.83 25.65 -3.07
N GLY A 122 -18.41 25.99 -4.29
CA GLY A 122 -17.90 27.32 -4.64
C GLY A 122 -16.47 27.61 -4.17
N THR A 123 -15.84 26.68 -3.43
CA THR A 123 -14.44 26.80 -3.05
C THR A 123 -13.56 26.43 -4.25
N PRO A 124 -12.64 27.31 -4.71
CA PRO A 124 -11.71 26.97 -5.79
C PRO A 124 -10.71 25.92 -5.33
N THR A 125 -10.27 25.06 -6.25
CA THR A 125 -9.19 24.08 -6.00
C THR A 125 -7.82 24.65 -6.35
N ARG A 126 -7.77 25.63 -7.26
CA ARG A 126 -6.55 26.36 -7.62
C ARG A 126 -6.72 27.86 -7.40
N ILE A 127 -5.77 28.46 -6.71
CA ILE A 127 -5.61 29.89 -6.49
C ILE A 127 -4.28 30.31 -7.11
N PRO A 128 -4.28 30.91 -8.31
CA PRO A 128 -3.07 31.32 -8.98
C PRO A 128 -2.35 32.42 -8.19
N ASP A 129 -1.02 32.45 -8.28
CA ASP A 129 -0.19 33.49 -7.66
C ASP A 129 -0.27 34.83 -8.42
N ASP A 130 -0.62 34.78 -9.71
CA ASP A 130 -0.85 35.96 -10.54
C ASP A 130 -2.20 36.60 -10.22
N ALA A 131 -2.17 37.87 -9.80
CA ALA A 131 -3.36 38.64 -9.44
C ALA A 131 -4.34 38.87 -10.61
N ASN A 132 -3.89 38.72 -11.86
CA ASN A 132 -4.75 38.83 -13.04
C ASN A 132 -5.44 37.49 -13.41
N SER A 133 -5.00 36.39 -12.80
CA SER A 133 -5.52 35.07 -13.08
C SER A 133 -6.65 34.73 -12.10
N ARG A 134 -7.73 34.13 -12.62
CA ARG A 134 -8.90 33.76 -11.81
C ARG A 134 -8.64 32.46 -11.06
N ALA A 135 -9.09 32.39 -9.80
CA ALA A 135 -9.20 31.12 -9.09
C ALA A 135 -10.17 30.17 -9.82
N SER A 136 -9.86 28.88 -9.84
CA SER A 136 -10.60 27.89 -10.64
C SER A 136 -10.79 26.56 -9.91
N VAL A 137 -11.73 25.76 -10.40
CA VAL A 137 -11.92 24.36 -10.00
C VAL A 137 -11.47 23.47 -11.15
N ILE A 138 -10.29 22.87 -11.01
CA ILE A 138 -9.70 21.98 -12.01
C ILE A 138 -9.26 20.64 -11.41
N ASP A 139 -9.15 20.56 -10.09
CA ASP A 139 -8.91 19.32 -9.37
C ASP A 139 -10.25 18.66 -9.05
N LEU A 140 -10.50 17.47 -9.59
CA LEU A 140 -11.80 16.83 -9.52
C LEU A 140 -11.72 15.54 -8.72
N VAL A 141 -12.85 15.20 -8.09
CA VAL A 141 -13.08 13.91 -7.44
C VAL A 141 -14.29 13.27 -8.10
N VAL A 142 -14.14 12.01 -8.48
CA VAL A 142 -15.10 11.23 -9.23
C VAL A 142 -15.15 9.85 -8.59
N ALA A 143 -16.34 9.31 -8.35
CA ALA A 143 -16.47 8.06 -7.60
C ALA A 143 -17.60 7.20 -8.16
N SER A 144 -17.54 5.90 -7.87
CA SER A 144 -18.63 4.99 -8.20
C SER A 144 -19.92 5.36 -7.43
N ALA A 145 -21.08 5.09 -8.03
CA ALA A 145 -22.36 5.35 -7.37
C ALA A 145 -22.51 4.59 -6.04
N ALA A 146 -21.90 3.41 -5.92
CA ALA A 146 -21.88 2.64 -4.67
C ALA A 146 -21.14 3.40 -3.55
N LEU A 147 -20.00 4.01 -3.86
CA LEU A 147 -19.24 4.77 -2.88
C LEU A 147 -19.92 6.10 -2.51
N ILE A 148 -20.48 6.80 -3.50
CA ILE A 148 -21.16 8.10 -3.27
C ILE A 148 -22.35 7.94 -2.32
N ASN A 149 -23.11 6.85 -2.45
CA ASN A 149 -24.28 6.59 -1.63
C ASN A 149 -23.94 5.95 -0.27
N GLN A 150 -22.66 5.71 0.02
CA GLN A 150 -22.25 5.08 1.25
C GLN A 150 -22.22 6.09 2.41
N GLU A 151 -22.87 5.76 3.51
CA GLU A 151 -22.86 6.58 4.72
C GLU A 151 -21.43 6.76 5.24
N GLY A 152 -21.04 8.01 5.49
CA GLY A 152 -19.69 8.37 5.93
C GLY A 152 -18.74 8.78 4.80
N PHE A 153 -19.14 8.65 3.52
CA PHE A 153 -18.36 9.20 2.42
C PHE A 153 -18.46 10.73 2.39
N HIS A 154 -17.32 11.41 2.52
CA HIS A 154 -17.26 12.88 2.51
C HIS A 154 -16.06 13.38 1.70
N TYR A 155 -16.29 14.41 0.90
CA TYR A 155 -15.25 15.09 0.15
C TYR A 155 -15.33 16.59 0.43
N LYS A 156 -14.19 17.21 0.78
CA LYS A 156 -14.08 18.66 0.96
C LYS A 156 -12.75 19.20 0.49
N ILE A 157 -12.75 20.48 0.12
CA ILE A 157 -11.55 21.22 -0.25
C ILE A 157 -11.00 21.88 1.01
N LYS A 158 -9.71 21.72 1.28
CA LYS A 158 -9.04 22.37 2.41
C LYS A 158 -8.88 23.86 2.15
N VAL A 159 -9.38 24.69 3.06
CA VAL A 159 -9.40 26.15 2.92
C VAL A 159 -8.26 26.85 3.67
N ASP A 160 -7.59 26.18 4.61
CA ASP A 160 -6.47 26.74 5.34
C ASP A 160 -5.24 26.86 4.42
N ASP A 161 -4.79 28.08 4.17
CA ASP A 161 -3.63 28.33 3.30
C ASP A 161 -2.34 27.69 3.83
N ARG A 162 -2.24 27.41 5.13
CA ARG A 162 -1.10 26.66 5.71
C ARG A 162 -1.03 25.24 5.17
N GLU A 163 -2.17 24.65 4.83
CA GLU A 163 -2.26 23.30 4.28
C GLU A 163 -1.95 23.26 2.77
N ARG A 164 -1.80 24.41 2.11
CA ARG A 164 -1.35 24.47 0.70
C ARG A 164 0.14 24.21 0.53
N TRP A 165 0.93 24.33 1.60
CA TRP A 165 2.39 24.12 1.58
C TRP A 165 3.12 24.93 0.49
N GLY A 166 2.62 26.13 0.16
CA GLY A 166 3.19 26.99 -0.89
C GLY A 166 2.77 26.62 -2.32
N SER A 167 1.83 25.69 -2.50
CA SER A 167 1.23 25.37 -3.79
C SER A 167 0.12 26.36 -4.17
N ASP A 168 -0.04 26.63 -5.48
CA ASP A 168 -1.22 27.30 -6.03
C ASP A 168 -2.48 26.41 -5.96
N HIS A 169 -2.33 25.10 -5.76
CA HIS A 169 -3.44 24.17 -5.53
C HIS A 169 -3.77 24.00 -4.03
N ARG A 170 -5.05 23.74 -3.76
CA ARG A 170 -5.60 23.40 -2.45
C ARG A 170 -5.72 21.89 -2.29
N PRO A 171 -5.30 21.32 -1.15
CA PRO A 171 -5.48 19.89 -0.90
C PRO A 171 -6.96 19.49 -0.90
N LEU A 172 -7.23 18.34 -1.50
CA LEU A 172 -8.51 17.67 -1.45
C LEU A 172 -8.50 16.65 -0.31
N GLN A 173 -9.48 16.72 0.59
CA GLN A 173 -9.67 15.73 1.65
C GLN A 173 -10.87 14.85 1.31
N ILE A 174 -10.62 13.56 1.13
CA ILE A 174 -11.64 12.54 0.82
C ILE A 174 -11.64 11.53 1.97
N GLU A 175 -12.79 11.33 2.58
CA GLU A 175 -13.05 10.37 3.64
C GLU A 175 -13.87 9.23 3.07
N VAL A 176 -13.30 8.02 3.04
CA VAL A 176 -13.89 6.83 2.44
C VAL A 176 -14.22 5.84 3.57
N PRO A 177 -15.50 5.49 3.78
CA PRO A 177 -15.89 4.46 4.73
C PRO A 177 -15.53 3.07 4.15
N ILE A 178 -14.45 2.48 4.65
CA ILE A 178 -13.94 1.20 4.14
C ILE A 178 -14.54 -0.01 4.90
N SER A 179 -14.75 0.11 6.22
CA SER A 179 -15.38 -0.91 7.06
C SER A 179 -16.05 -0.28 8.28
N GLY A 180 -17.14 -0.88 8.77
CA GLY A 180 -17.90 -0.40 9.94
C GLY A 180 -17.17 -0.58 11.28
N SER A 181 -16.05 -1.29 11.30
CA SER A 181 -15.15 -1.41 12.45
C SER A 181 -13.75 -0.96 12.04
N GLU A 182 -12.94 -0.44 12.98
CA GLU A 182 -11.51 -0.29 12.73
C GLU A 182 -10.98 -1.62 12.19
N PRO A 183 -10.21 -1.63 11.09
CA PRO A 183 -9.56 -2.86 10.66
C PRO A 183 -8.75 -3.33 11.86
N GLU A 184 -9.10 -4.50 12.42
CA GLU A 184 -8.25 -5.15 13.40
C GLU A 184 -6.87 -5.13 12.78
N MET A 185 -5.93 -4.39 13.39
CA MET A 185 -4.54 -4.43 12.97
C MET A 185 -4.14 -5.88 13.14
N ARG A 186 -4.30 -6.68 12.08
CA ARG A 186 -4.02 -8.10 12.11
C ARG A 186 -2.60 -8.18 12.59
N CYS A 187 -2.46 -8.61 13.83
CA CYS A 187 -1.18 -8.93 14.38
C CYS A 187 -0.54 -9.86 13.37
N LYS A 188 0.65 -9.52 12.91
CA LYS A 188 1.31 -10.36 11.92
C LYS A 188 1.66 -11.65 12.65
N ARG A 189 0.91 -12.71 12.36
CA ARG A 189 1.30 -14.06 12.74
C ARG A 189 2.65 -14.33 12.10
N LYS A 190 3.63 -14.69 12.92
CA LYS A 190 5.00 -14.93 12.49
C LYS A 190 5.54 -16.12 13.27
N ILE A 191 6.22 -17.00 12.56
CA ILE A 191 7.15 -17.97 13.14
C ILE A 191 8.53 -17.29 13.13
N GLU A 192 9.24 -17.29 14.26
CA GLU A 192 10.57 -16.68 14.32
C GLU A 192 11.56 -17.61 13.62
N ALA A 193 12.38 -17.06 12.73
CA ALA A 193 13.36 -17.88 12.02
C ALA A 193 14.37 -18.47 13.01
N TRP A 194 14.72 -19.74 12.81
CA TRP A 194 15.60 -20.56 13.64
C TRP A 194 15.09 -20.78 15.06
N SER A 195 13.77 -20.83 15.25
CA SER A 195 13.14 -21.18 16.52
C SER A 195 12.68 -22.64 16.51
N GLU A 196 12.52 -23.23 17.71
CA GLU A 196 12.01 -24.61 17.84
C GLU A 196 10.62 -24.73 17.19
N GLU A 197 9.81 -23.67 17.22
CA GLU A 197 8.52 -23.62 16.56
C GLU A 197 8.61 -23.63 15.03
N GLU A 198 9.69 -23.13 14.43
CA GLU A 198 9.94 -23.26 12.99
C GLU A 198 10.33 -24.69 12.63
N ASP A 199 11.18 -25.32 13.44
CA ASP A 199 11.58 -26.72 13.25
C ASP A 199 10.35 -27.65 13.35
N ASP A 200 9.49 -27.42 14.36
CA ASP A 200 8.24 -28.17 14.54
C ASP A 200 7.24 -27.92 13.40
N TYR A 201 7.12 -26.67 12.93
CA TYR A 201 6.30 -26.32 11.76
C TYR A 201 6.74 -27.08 10.50
N VAL A 202 8.05 -27.07 10.21
CA VAL A 202 8.62 -27.77 9.06
C VAL A 202 8.44 -29.29 9.23
N ALA A 203 8.70 -29.84 10.41
CA ALA A 203 8.54 -31.26 10.69
C ALA A 203 7.08 -31.72 10.48
N GLN A 204 6.10 -30.94 10.94
CA GLN A 204 4.69 -31.25 10.74
C GLN A 204 4.32 -31.21 9.26
N ILE A 205 4.73 -30.18 8.51
CA ILE A 205 4.43 -30.08 7.07
C ILE A 205 5.08 -31.20 6.29
N CYS A 206 6.35 -31.52 6.54
CA CYS A 206 7.02 -32.64 5.89
C CYS A 206 6.33 -33.97 6.19
N GLY A 207 5.89 -34.19 7.44
CA GLY A 207 5.14 -35.39 7.82
C GLY A 207 3.75 -35.46 7.21
N ASP A 208 3.06 -34.33 7.08
CA ASP A 208 1.73 -34.26 6.46
C ASP A 208 1.81 -34.45 4.93
N LEU A 209 2.77 -33.81 4.27
CA LEU A 209 3.02 -33.96 2.83
C LEU A 209 3.50 -35.37 2.48
N GLY A 210 4.42 -35.94 3.28
CA GLY A 210 4.90 -37.31 3.08
C GLY A 210 3.79 -38.36 3.14
N ARG A 211 2.77 -38.13 3.97
CA ARG A 211 1.57 -38.99 4.02
C ARG A 211 0.62 -38.82 2.83
N MET A 212 0.72 -37.70 2.10
CA MET A 212 -0.12 -37.40 0.93
C MET A 212 0.50 -37.91 -0.37
N THR A 213 1.84 -38.04 -0.43
CA THR A 213 2.57 -38.50 -1.63
C THR A 213 2.37 -39.97 -1.98
N ASP A 214 1.85 -40.78 -1.06
CA ASP A 214 1.64 -42.22 -1.29
C ASP A 214 0.43 -42.55 -2.20
N ASN A 215 -0.42 -41.56 -2.54
CA ASN A 215 -1.66 -41.77 -3.31
C ASN A 215 -1.90 -40.69 -4.39
N VAL A 216 -0.88 -40.36 -5.20
CA VAL A 216 -1.07 -39.40 -6.30
C VAL A 216 -1.72 -40.10 -7.50
N SER A 217 -3.00 -39.83 -7.70
CA SER A 217 -3.79 -40.29 -8.85
C SER A 217 -3.84 -39.20 -9.95
N ASN A 218 -4.09 -39.60 -11.20
CA ASN A 218 -3.95 -38.75 -12.40
C ASN A 218 -5.25 -38.02 -12.81
N SER A 219 -6.31 -38.03 -11.99
CA SER A 219 -7.55 -37.33 -12.33
C SER A 219 -7.55 -35.88 -11.81
N ALA A 220 -8.18 -34.96 -12.55
CA ALA A 220 -8.23 -33.54 -12.19
C ALA A 220 -8.96 -33.29 -10.85
N GLU A 221 -10.00 -34.06 -10.56
CA GLU A 221 -10.81 -33.93 -9.35
C GLU A 221 -10.07 -34.39 -8.08
N GLU A 222 -9.24 -35.43 -8.20
CA GLU A 222 -8.36 -35.89 -7.13
C GLU A 222 -7.18 -34.95 -6.91
N LEU A 223 -6.70 -34.28 -7.96
CA LEU A 223 -5.65 -33.26 -7.89
C LEU A 223 -6.11 -32.04 -7.09
N GLU A 224 -7.32 -31.53 -7.37
CA GLU A 224 -7.92 -30.42 -6.63
C GLU A 224 -8.14 -30.79 -5.14
N THR A 225 -8.62 -32.02 -4.90
CA THR A 225 -8.79 -32.55 -3.54
C THR A 225 -7.46 -32.64 -2.80
N THR A 226 -6.41 -33.08 -3.48
CA THR A 226 -5.06 -33.19 -2.93
C THR A 226 -4.49 -31.80 -2.63
N MET A 227 -4.66 -30.83 -3.54
CA MET A 227 -4.22 -29.45 -3.32
C MET A 227 -4.97 -28.76 -2.18
N GLY A 228 -6.27 -29.07 -2.02
CA GLY A 228 -7.06 -28.66 -0.86
C GLY A 228 -6.47 -29.19 0.44
N ARG A 229 -6.11 -30.48 0.49
CA ARG A 229 -5.45 -31.09 1.67
C ARG A 229 -4.09 -30.49 1.97
N VAL A 230 -3.30 -30.20 0.95
CA VAL A 230 -2.02 -29.49 1.08
C VAL A 230 -2.25 -28.12 1.72
N SER A 231 -3.18 -27.34 1.17
CA SER A 231 -3.53 -26.01 1.69
C SER A 231 -3.95 -26.08 3.16
N THR A 232 -4.82 -27.03 3.52
CA THR A 232 -5.24 -27.25 4.91
C THR A 232 -4.09 -27.68 5.83
N ALA A 233 -3.12 -28.46 5.35
CA ALA A 233 -1.95 -28.85 6.14
C ALA A 233 -1.07 -27.63 6.48
N PHE A 234 -0.82 -26.77 5.48
CA PHE A 234 -0.11 -25.52 5.68
C PHE A 234 -0.86 -24.58 6.63
N GLU A 235 -2.17 -24.40 6.45
CA GLU A 235 -3.00 -23.57 7.33
C GLU A 235 -2.98 -24.07 8.78
N ARG A 236 -3.16 -25.38 9.01
CA ARG A 236 -3.16 -26.00 10.33
C ARG A 236 -1.80 -25.85 11.04
N ALA A 237 -0.71 -26.17 10.34
CA ALA A 237 0.63 -26.01 10.89
C ALA A 237 0.93 -24.54 11.18
N TRP A 238 0.53 -23.63 10.29
CA TRP A 238 0.70 -22.21 10.49
C TRP A 238 -0.09 -21.73 11.72
N GLU A 239 -1.33 -22.17 11.90
CA GLU A 239 -2.14 -21.79 13.06
C GLU A 239 -1.55 -22.28 14.38
N ALA A 240 -0.97 -23.50 14.40
CA ALA A 240 -0.39 -24.12 15.58
C ALA A 240 0.91 -23.45 16.05
N TYR A 241 1.79 -23.06 15.12
CA TYR A 241 3.15 -22.62 15.46
C TYR A 241 3.40 -21.13 15.26
N SER A 242 2.53 -20.41 14.55
CA SER A 242 2.70 -18.96 14.39
C SER A 242 2.25 -18.18 15.62
N GLU A 243 3.09 -17.27 16.07
CA GLU A 243 2.77 -16.36 17.17
C GLU A 243 2.13 -15.07 16.63
N GLU A 244 1.01 -14.69 17.24
CA GLU A 244 0.33 -13.44 16.92
C GLU A 244 1.10 -12.24 17.49
N ARG A 245 1.85 -11.53 16.64
CA ARG A 245 2.62 -10.35 17.08
C ARG A 245 1.96 -9.04 16.68
N LYS A 246 1.66 -8.21 17.69
CA LYS A 246 1.33 -6.78 17.51
C LYS A 246 2.62 -6.03 17.15
N PRO A 247 2.80 -5.56 15.91
CA PRO A 247 4.02 -4.85 15.55
C PRO A 247 4.01 -3.48 16.24
N SER A 248 4.64 -3.35 17.40
CA SER A 248 4.90 -2.04 17.98
C SER A 248 6.16 -1.46 17.34
N ARG A 249 6.02 -0.30 16.68
CA ARG A 249 7.16 0.48 16.15
C ARG A 249 8.19 0.84 17.24
N HIS A 250 7.79 0.77 18.50
CA HIS A 250 8.62 1.07 19.67
C HIS A 250 9.07 -0.18 20.44
N GLY A 251 8.63 -1.37 20.05
CA GLY A 251 9.01 -2.64 20.67
C GLY A 251 10.52 -2.87 20.52
N LYS A 252 11.25 -2.84 21.62
CA LYS A 252 12.69 -3.11 21.63
C LYS A 252 12.89 -4.59 21.94
N LYS A 253 13.67 -5.31 21.13
CA LYS A 253 13.93 -6.76 21.31
C LYS A 253 14.54 -7.13 22.67
N TRP A 254 15.22 -6.17 23.32
CA TRP A 254 15.80 -6.33 24.66
C TRP A 254 14.82 -6.01 25.80
N TRP A 255 13.58 -5.59 25.49
CA TRP A 255 12.57 -5.32 26.49
C TRP A 255 12.01 -6.63 27.04
N ASN A 256 12.15 -6.86 28.34
CA ASN A 256 11.73 -8.07 29.03
C ASN A 256 10.68 -7.75 30.13
N GLU A 257 10.20 -8.79 30.82
CA GLU A 257 9.20 -8.62 31.89
C GLU A 257 9.70 -7.73 33.03
N ASP A 258 11.00 -7.70 33.33
CA ASP A 258 11.57 -6.79 34.34
C ASP A 258 11.40 -5.32 33.93
N CYS A 259 11.61 -5.00 32.64
CA CYS A 259 11.36 -3.65 32.10
C CYS A 259 9.88 -3.27 32.21
N LYS A 260 8.98 -4.23 31.98
CA LYS A 260 7.52 -4.03 32.08
C LYS A 260 7.10 -3.76 33.52
N LYS A 261 7.57 -4.56 34.48
CA LYS A 261 7.33 -4.36 35.92
C LYS A 261 7.87 -3.01 36.40
N ALA A 262 9.12 -2.67 36.05
CA ALA A 262 9.72 -1.39 36.43
C ALA A 262 8.98 -0.19 35.82
N TYR A 263 8.42 -0.33 34.61
CA TYR A 263 7.60 0.71 33.99
C TYR A 263 6.25 0.90 34.69
N GLN A 264 5.57 -0.19 35.05
CA GLN A 264 4.33 -0.16 35.82
C GLN A 264 4.52 0.46 37.20
N GLU A 265 5.52 0.00 37.95
CA GLU A 265 5.90 0.54 39.25
C GLU A 265 6.23 2.04 39.18
N MET A 266 6.92 2.48 38.12
CA MET A 266 7.21 3.90 37.91
C MET A 266 5.92 4.70 37.68
N GLY A 267 4.96 4.16 36.92
CA GLY A 267 3.66 4.79 36.70
C GLY A 267 2.85 4.98 37.99
N GLU A 268 2.84 3.96 38.84
CA GLU A 268 2.14 3.96 40.13
C GLU A 268 2.78 4.90 41.16
N ASN A 269 4.10 5.12 41.09
CA ASN A 269 4.86 5.85 42.11
C ASN A 269 5.32 7.25 41.65
N GLY A 270 4.41 8.02 41.04
CA GLY A 270 4.64 9.42 40.66
C GLY A 270 5.33 9.63 39.31
N GLY A 271 5.37 8.57 38.49
CA GLY A 271 5.81 8.63 37.10
C GLY A 271 7.29 9.02 36.93
N PRO A 272 7.66 9.53 35.75
CA PRO A 272 9.02 9.96 35.47
C PRO A 272 9.50 11.10 36.39
N ARG A 273 8.61 11.84 37.07
CA ARG A 273 8.96 12.94 37.97
C ARG A 273 9.63 12.45 39.26
N ASN A 274 9.35 11.23 39.70
CA ASN A 274 10.04 10.60 40.81
C ASN A 274 11.47 10.17 40.41
N ARG A 275 12.48 10.77 41.03
CA ARG A 275 13.91 10.55 40.71
C ARG A 275 14.34 9.11 40.99
N GLU A 276 13.84 8.50 42.06
CA GLU A 276 14.20 7.13 42.44
C GLU A 276 13.66 6.14 41.42
N MET A 277 12.38 6.25 41.06
CA MET A 277 11.74 5.36 40.08
C MET A 277 12.36 5.54 38.69
N ARG A 278 12.71 6.77 38.31
CA ARG A 278 13.47 7.04 37.07
C ARG A 278 14.83 6.34 37.07
N ASN A 279 15.55 6.35 38.20
CA ASN A 279 16.84 5.68 38.32
C ASN A 279 16.70 4.15 38.31
N LYS A 280 15.71 3.61 39.02
CA LYS A 280 15.35 2.18 39.01
C LYS A 280 15.06 1.71 37.59
N MET A 281 14.19 2.43 36.88
CA MET A 281 13.86 2.15 35.48
C MET A 281 15.10 2.19 34.58
N ARG A 282 15.96 3.21 34.70
CA ARG A 282 17.21 3.29 33.93
C ARG A 282 18.14 2.12 34.22
N LYS A 283 18.25 1.67 35.47
CA LYS A 283 19.08 0.52 35.86
C LYS A 283 18.55 -0.77 35.24
N THR A 284 17.25 -1.01 35.33
CA THR A 284 16.59 -2.18 34.73
C THR A 284 16.76 -2.20 33.21
N LEU A 285 16.55 -1.06 32.54
CA LEU A 285 16.76 -0.94 31.09
C LEU A 285 18.20 -1.23 30.68
N ARG A 286 19.20 -0.78 31.47
CA ARG A 286 20.61 -1.07 31.21
C ARG A 286 20.93 -2.55 31.38
N ALA A 287 20.41 -3.18 32.43
CA ALA A 287 20.60 -4.60 32.69
C ALA A 287 19.98 -5.47 31.59
N ALA A 288 18.72 -5.20 31.21
CA ALA A 288 18.03 -5.95 30.16
C ALA A 288 18.71 -5.81 28.79
N ARG A 289 19.15 -4.60 28.44
CA ARG A 289 19.98 -4.37 27.24
C ARG A 289 21.26 -5.20 27.28
N ARG A 290 21.99 -5.13 28.40
CA ARG A 290 23.27 -5.83 28.55
C ARG A 290 23.09 -7.34 28.42
N GLN A 291 22.16 -7.93 29.16
CA GLN A 291 21.87 -9.37 29.09
C GLN A 291 21.48 -9.80 27.68
N TYR A 292 20.62 -9.02 27.00
CA TYR A 292 20.24 -9.32 25.63
C TYR A 292 21.44 -9.34 24.69
N PHE A 293 22.28 -8.30 24.71
CA PHE A 293 23.44 -8.22 23.82
C PHE A 293 24.54 -9.22 24.19
N GLU A 294 24.77 -9.50 25.47
CA GLU A 294 25.70 -10.55 25.91
C GLU A 294 25.24 -11.93 25.42
N LYS A 295 23.94 -12.25 25.51
CA LYS A 295 23.39 -13.49 24.93
C LYS A 295 23.58 -13.55 23.42
N GLN A 296 23.34 -12.45 22.70
CA GLN A 296 23.57 -12.39 21.25
C GLN A 296 25.04 -12.60 20.89
N ILE A 297 25.97 -11.97 21.60
CA ILE A 297 27.41 -12.13 21.40
C ILE A 297 27.83 -13.58 21.67
N HIS A 298 27.33 -14.17 22.76
CA HIS A 298 27.64 -15.55 23.12
C HIS A 298 27.14 -16.53 22.06
N ASN A 299 25.87 -16.41 21.65
CA ASN A 299 25.30 -17.25 20.60
C ASN A 299 26.07 -17.11 19.28
N MET A 300 26.49 -15.91 18.89
CA MET A 300 27.30 -15.70 17.68
C MET A 300 28.68 -16.35 17.75
N ALA A 301 29.34 -16.26 18.91
CA ALA A 301 30.66 -16.85 19.12
C ALA A 301 30.59 -18.39 19.06
N SER A 302 29.49 -18.97 19.52
CA SER A 302 29.26 -20.41 19.53
C SER A 302 28.80 -20.96 18.17
N ASP A 303 27.93 -20.24 17.45
CA ASP A 303 27.25 -20.74 16.23
C ASP A 303 27.96 -20.37 14.91
N ARG A 304 29.25 -19.97 14.95
CA ARG A 304 30.06 -19.56 13.78
C ARG A 304 29.45 -18.44 12.91
N LYS A 305 28.66 -17.53 13.49
CA LYS A 305 28.13 -16.37 12.77
C LYS A 305 29.13 -15.21 12.76
N ARG A 306 29.25 -14.50 11.64
CA ARG A 306 30.18 -13.37 11.51
C ARG A 306 29.68 -12.21 12.39
N PRO A 307 30.57 -11.41 13.01
CA PRO A 307 30.19 -10.24 13.82
C PRO A 307 29.19 -9.29 13.15
N TRP A 308 29.25 -9.21 11.82
CA TRP A 308 28.43 -8.35 10.99
C TRP A 308 26.98 -8.84 10.84
N ASP A 309 26.67 -10.12 11.10
CA ASP A 309 25.34 -10.72 10.93
C ASP A 309 24.27 -10.14 11.87
N LEU A 310 24.68 -9.38 12.91
CA LEU A 310 23.79 -8.60 13.76
C LEU A 310 23.16 -7.40 13.04
N MET A 311 23.84 -6.89 12.02
CA MET A 311 23.47 -5.65 11.39
C MET A 311 22.24 -5.85 10.49
N PRO A 312 21.26 -4.93 10.50
CA PRO A 312 20.08 -5.07 9.63
C PRO A 312 20.42 -5.17 8.14
N TRP A 313 21.57 -4.66 7.70
CA TRP A 313 21.99 -4.62 6.29
C TRP A 313 22.71 -5.89 5.81
N THR A 314 23.18 -6.75 6.72
CA THR A 314 23.78 -8.06 6.39
C THR A 314 22.76 -9.19 6.37
N ARG A 315 21.59 -8.96 6.99
CA ARG A 315 20.47 -9.89 6.92
C ARG A 315 19.96 -9.99 5.49
N GLU A 316 19.51 -11.19 5.14
CA GLU A 316 18.78 -11.42 3.91
C GLU A 316 17.68 -10.36 3.78
N ARG A 317 17.76 -9.55 2.73
CA ARG A 317 16.74 -8.55 2.46
C ARG A 317 15.47 -9.34 2.24
N LYS A 318 14.42 -9.02 3.02
CA LYS A 318 13.08 -9.50 2.68
C LYS A 318 12.83 -9.02 1.25
N MET A 319 12.81 -9.97 0.33
CA MET A 319 12.34 -9.72 -1.02
C MET A 319 10.98 -9.04 -0.86
N PRO A 320 10.74 -7.90 -1.54
CA PRO A 320 9.37 -7.42 -1.69
C PRO A 320 8.47 -8.57 -2.17
N ALA A 321 7.15 -8.45 -2.09
CA ALA A 321 6.32 -9.25 -2.99
C ALA A 321 6.67 -8.76 -4.40
N VAL A 322 7.67 -9.38 -5.05
CA VAL A 322 8.29 -8.83 -6.25
C VAL A 322 7.36 -9.14 -7.41
N GLU A 323 6.87 -8.09 -8.06
CA GLU A 323 6.32 -8.20 -9.40
C GLU A 323 7.47 -8.56 -10.35
N ALA A 324 7.26 -9.55 -11.22
CA ALA A 324 8.28 -9.93 -12.20
C ALA A 324 8.72 -8.69 -12.98
N ILE A 325 10.03 -8.53 -13.21
CA ILE A 325 10.54 -7.47 -14.07
C ILE A 325 9.94 -7.72 -15.46
N LEU A 326 9.15 -6.78 -15.95
CA LEU A 326 8.55 -6.85 -17.27
C LEU A 326 9.41 -6.08 -18.27
N ASP A 327 9.52 -6.58 -19.50
CA ASP A 327 10.12 -5.87 -20.60
C ASP A 327 9.24 -4.68 -21.06
N SER A 328 9.67 -3.95 -22.09
CA SER A 328 8.91 -2.84 -22.67
C SER A 328 7.57 -3.27 -23.27
N GLU A 329 7.41 -4.55 -23.58
CA GLU A 329 6.22 -5.16 -24.19
C GLU A 329 5.30 -5.81 -23.13
N GLY A 330 5.70 -5.80 -21.85
CA GLY A 330 4.92 -6.35 -20.75
C GLY A 330 5.15 -7.84 -20.47
N ASN A 331 6.15 -8.48 -21.11
CA ASN A 331 6.46 -9.88 -20.86
C ASN A 331 7.38 -10.03 -19.63
N SER A 332 7.17 -11.10 -18.86
CA SER A 332 8.01 -11.41 -17.71
C SER A 332 9.43 -11.83 -18.10
N CYS A 333 10.42 -11.17 -17.51
CA CYS A 333 11.83 -11.46 -17.69
C CYS A 333 12.24 -12.61 -16.77
N ASN A 334 11.96 -13.85 -17.18
CA ASN A 334 12.21 -15.04 -16.36
C ASN A 334 13.59 -15.68 -16.58
N THR A 335 14.44 -15.07 -17.41
CA THR A 335 15.78 -15.57 -17.74
C THR A 335 16.81 -14.47 -17.49
N GLU A 336 18.01 -14.87 -17.07
CA GLU A 336 19.07 -13.94 -16.67
C GLU A 336 19.49 -13.01 -17.82
N ASP A 337 19.55 -13.54 -19.05
CA ASP A 337 19.86 -12.78 -20.26
C ASP A 337 18.81 -11.70 -20.54
N LYS A 338 17.51 -12.05 -20.51
CA LYS A 338 16.42 -11.07 -20.70
C LYS A 338 16.38 -10.02 -19.60
N LEU A 339 16.70 -10.41 -18.37
CA LEU A 339 16.74 -9.50 -17.23
C LEU A 339 17.89 -8.50 -17.38
N PHE A 340 19.06 -8.98 -17.81
CA PHE A 340 20.21 -8.14 -18.12
C PHE A 340 19.92 -7.18 -19.27
N GLU A 341 19.39 -7.64 -20.41
CA GLU A 341 19.05 -6.78 -21.54
C GLU A 341 18.00 -5.73 -21.17
N THR A 342 16.96 -6.12 -20.44
CA THR A 342 15.90 -5.19 -20.01
C THR A 342 16.46 -4.10 -19.10
N LEU A 343 17.29 -4.46 -18.12
CA LEU A 343 17.95 -3.49 -17.25
C LEU A 343 18.95 -2.63 -18.02
N HIS A 344 19.77 -3.25 -18.87
CA HIS A 344 20.78 -2.55 -19.66
C HIS A 344 20.16 -1.52 -20.60
N ASN A 345 19.10 -1.88 -21.32
CA ASN A 345 18.36 -0.97 -22.19
C ASN A 345 17.66 0.12 -21.38
N THR A 346 17.04 -0.21 -20.24
CA THR A 346 16.34 0.78 -19.41
C THR A 346 17.28 1.87 -18.88
N TYR A 347 18.51 1.52 -18.50
CA TYR A 347 19.45 2.44 -17.88
C TYR A 347 20.49 3.04 -18.84
N ASN A 348 20.76 2.41 -19.99
CA ASN A 348 21.77 2.84 -20.96
C ASN A 348 21.20 3.24 -22.34
N ALA A 349 19.87 3.26 -22.53
CA ALA A 349 19.24 3.72 -23.79
C ALA A 349 19.54 5.18 -24.17
N ALA A 350 20.24 5.95 -23.31
CA ALA A 350 20.66 7.31 -23.60
C ALA A 350 21.92 7.41 -24.47
N ASP A 351 22.72 6.35 -24.61
CA ASP A 351 24.02 6.42 -25.32
C ASP A 351 23.92 6.48 -26.85
N ASN A 352 22.74 6.20 -27.44
CA ASN A 352 22.54 6.15 -28.90
C ASN A 352 21.59 7.21 -29.45
N ARG A 353 21.40 8.36 -28.79
CA ARG A 353 20.67 9.49 -29.40
C ARG A 353 21.65 10.36 -30.18
N GLU A 354 21.53 10.38 -31.51
CA GLU A 354 22.04 11.49 -32.32
C GLU A 354 21.41 12.81 -31.82
N VAL A 355 22.26 13.85 -31.73
CA VAL A 355 21.95 15.17 -31.15
C VAL A 355 20.88 15.92 -31.94
#